data_AF-A0A2V8TFN4-F1
#
_entry.id   AF-A0A2V8TFN4-F1
#
_cell.length_a   1.000
_cell.length_b   1.000
_cell.length_c   1.000
_cell.angle_alpha   90.00
_cell.angle_beta   90.00
_cell.angle_gamma   90.00
#
_symmetry.space_group_name_H-M   'P 1'
#
loop_
_entity.id
_entity.type
_entity.pdbx_description
1 polymer ?
#
loop_
_entity_poly.entity_id
_entity_poly.type
_entity_poly.pdbx_seq_one_letter_code
_entity_poly.pdbx_strand_id
1 'polypeptide(L)'
;PSFASGIAVDAAGKVCVGGTTGTFRPIPVANSAESVHGGFDAFVIKIASPPLVAGVSVSGKNLIVTGEGFDRGAVILVDGVEQRTRNDESKPATVLIGKKAAKSVAPGLRVIIRVRNSDGLVSDSFSFTR
;
A
#
# COMPACT_ATOMS: atom_id res chain seq x y z
N PRO A 1 23.72 4.14 21.80
CA PRO A 1 23.87 3.34 20.57
C PRO A 1 22.59 2.55 20.32
N SER A 2 22.32 2.18 19.07
CA SER A 2 21.14 1.39 18.70
C SER A 2 21.60 0.13 17.96
N PHE A 3 20.94 -0.99 18.23
CA PHE A 3 21.28 -2.30 17.69
C PHE A 3 20.06 -2.94 17.06
N ALA A 4 20.19 -3.43 15.83
CA ALA A 4 19.20 -4.30 15.22
C ALA A 4 19.40 -5.73 15.73
N SER A 5 18.32 -6.36 16.21
CA SER A 5 18.34 -7.71 16.77
C SER A 5 17.65 -8.73 15.89
N GLY A 6 16.76 -8.30 14.99
CA GLY A 6 16.09 -9.20 14.06
C GLY A 6 15.45 -8.47 12.87
N ILE A 7 15.32 -9.21 11.77
CA ILE A 7 14.65 -8.77 10.55
C ILE A 7 13.63 -9.84 10.14
N ALA A 8 12.44 -9.40 9.75
CA ALA A 8 11.43 -10.23 9.12
C ALA A 8 10.99 -9.58 7.80
N VAL A 9 10.75 -10.38 6.78
CA VAL A 9 10.29 -9.92 5.47
C VAL A 9 9.01 -10.67 5.10
N ASP A 10 7.98 -9.95 4.65
CA ASP A 10 6.75 -10.56 4.16
C ASP A 10 6.79 -10.88 2.66
N ALA A 11 5.77 -11.58 2.17
CA ALA A 11 5.67 -11.97 0.75
C ALA A 11 5.48 -10.79 -0.22
N ALA A 12 5.14 -9.60 0.30
CA ALA A 12 5.05 -8.36 -0.47
C ALA A 12 6.37 -7.56 -0.44
N GLY A 13 7.42 -8.10 0.19
CA GLY A 13 8.73 -7.46 0.31
C GLY A 13 8.79 -6.37 1.38
N LYS A 14 7.79 -6.28 2.27
CA LYS A 14 7.83 -5.35 3.40
C LYS A 14 8.72 -5.93 4.49
N VAL A 15 9.58 -5.09 5.01
CA VAL A 15 10.60 -5.47 5.99
C VAL A 15 10.27 -4.86 7.33
N CYS A 16 10.21 -5.68 8.37
CA CYS A 16 10.16 -5.24 9.76
C CYS A 16 11.53 -5.48 10.40
N VAL A 17 12.14 -4.44 10.94
CA VAL A 17 13.40 -4.51 11.68
C VAL A 17 13.12 -4.21 13.14
N GLY A 18 13.44 -5.17 14.02
CA GLY A 18 13.33 -5.03 15.46
C GLY A 18 14.69 -4.81 16.11
N GLY A 19 14.75 -4.03 17.17
CA GLY A 19 16.01 -3.76 17.85
C GLY A 19 15.85 -3.05 19.19
N THR A 20 17.00 -2.73 19.78
CA THR A 20 17.10 -1.96 21.03
C THR A 20 17.76 -0.63 20.76
N THR A 21 17.28 0.42 21.41
CA THR A 21 17.88 1.76 21.36
C THR A 21 18.21 2.23 22.76
N GLY A 22 19.46 2.67 22.95
CA GLY A 22 19.94 3.23 24.22
C GLY A 22 19.91 4.75 24.24
N THR A 23 19.23 5.39 23.29
CA THR A 23 19.15 6.85 23.18
C THR A 23 17.71 7.32 23.35
N PHE A 24 17.51 8.25 24.29
CA PHE A 24 16.24 8.94 24.62
C PHE A 24 15.65 9.79 23.47
N ARG A 25 16.23 9.75 22.27
CA ARG A 25 15.69 10.48 21.11
C ARG A 25 14.82 9.52 20.31
N PRO A 26 13.51 9.79 20.19
CA PRO A 26 12.62 8.91 19.45
C PRO A 26 13.06 8.87 17.97
N ILE A 27 13.29 7.66 17.48
CA ILE A 27 13.22 7.36 16.05
C ILE A 27 11.78 7.74 15.68
N PRO A 28 11.52 8.59 14.67
CA PRO A 28 10.17 9.00 14.34
C PRO A 28 9.35 7.80 13.86
N VAL A 29 8.64 7.16 14.78
CA VAL A 29 7.66 6.12 14.53
C VAL A 29 6.30 6.74 14.79
N ALA A 30 5.48 6.83 13.75
CA ALA A 30 4.07 7.18 13.94
C ALA A 30 3.43 6.15 14.88
N ASN A 31 2.83 6.61 15.98
CA ASN A 31 2.15 5.80 17.01
C ASN A 31 3.06 4.95 17.92
N SER A 32 4.15 5.50 18.48
CA SER A 32 4.87 4.81 19.56
C SER A 32 4.16 4.98 20.90
N ALA A 33 3.77 3.86 21.53
CA ALA A 33 3.39 3.83 22.94
C ALA A 33 4.67 3.73 23.77
N GLU A 34 4.98 4.76 24.56
CA GLU A 34 6.17 4.75 25.42
C GLU A 34 5.84 4.12 26.78
N SER A 35 6.63 3.14 27.20
CA SER A 35 6.73 2.71 28.60
C SER A 35 8.21 2.57 28.91
N VAL A 36 8.79 3.67 29.37
CA VAL A 36 10.20 3.76 29.74
C VAL A 36 10.41 3.03 31.07
N HIS A 37 10.97 1.82 31.02
CA HIS A 37 11.58 1.18 32.17
C HIS A 37 13.07 1.00 31.83
N GLY A 38 13.95 1.59 32.66
CA GLY A 38 15.29 2.04 32.25
C GLY A 38 16.23 1.00 31.62
N GLY A 39 17.13 1.50 30.76
CA GLY A 39 18.24 0.77 30.13
C GLY A 39 18.26 0.95 28.61
N PHE A 40 17.37 0.24 27.93
CA PHE A 40 17.19 0.28 26.47
C PHE A 40 15.71 0.14 26.12
N ASP A 41 15.23 0.93 25.16
CA ASP A 41 13.87 0.80 24.63
C ASP A 41 13.86 -0.12 23.40
N ALA A 42 12.80 -0.90 23.24
CA ALA A 42 12.59 -1.68 22.02
C ALA A 42 12.03 -0.78 20.90
N PHE A 43 12.46 -1.02 19.66
CA PHE A 43 11.89 -0.36 18.48
C PHE A 43 11.54 -1.37 17.38
N VAL A 44 10.56 -1.01 16.55
CA VAL A 44 10.24 -1.70 15.30
C VAL A 44 10.19 -0.66 14.18
N ILE A 45 10.94 -0.87 13.11
CA ILE A 45 10.91 -0.06 11.88
C ILE A 45 10.30 -0.90 10.76
N LYS A 46 9.34 -0.33 10.03
CA LYS A 46 8.80 -0.92 8.81
C LYS A 46 9.35 -0.20 7.58
N ILE A 47 9.92 -0.95 6.65
CA ILE A 47 10.37 -0.48 5.34
C ILE A 47 9.47 -1.15 4.29
N ALA A 48 8.81 -0.35 3.47
CA ALA A 48 7.91 -0.83 2.43
C ALA A 48 7.88 0.13 1.24
N SER A 49 7.62 -0.40 0.06
CA SER A 49 7.47 0.37 -1.17
C SER A 49 5.98 0.54 -1.50
N PRO A 50 5.57 1.69 -2.06
CA PRO A 50 4.21 1.87 -2.55
C PRO A 50 3.90 0.91 -3.71
N PRO A 51 2.62 0.56 -3.92
CA PRO A 51 2.22 -0.26 -5.06
C PRO A 51 2.46 0.49 -6.37
N LEU A 52 2.72 -0.25 -7.45
CA LEU A 52 2.90 0.31 -8.80
C LEU A 52 1.67 0.01 -9.64
N VAL A 53 1.13 1.03 -10.33
CA VAL A 53 0.10 0.83 -11.36
C VAL A 53 0.77 0.82 -12.72
N ALA A 54 0.73 -0.33 -13.41
CA ALA A 54 1.33 -0.51 -14.73
C ALA A 54 0.31 -0.35 -15.87
N GLY A 55 -0.98 -0.60 -15.60
CA GLY A 55 -2.01 -0.50 -16.63
C GLY A 55 -3.42 -0.43 -16.05
N VAL A 56 -4.31 0.20 -16.82
CA VAL A 56 -5.73 0.33 -16.50
C VAL A 56 -6.55 0.00 -17.75
N SER A 57 -7.58 -0.82 -17.62
CA SER A 57 -8.51 -1.14 -18.70
C SER A 57 -9.95 -1.29 -18.19
N VAL A 58 -10.92 -1.27 -19.10
CA VAL A 58 -12.34 -1.48 -18.78
C VAL A 58 -12.77 -2.87 -19.25
N SER A 59 -13.44 -3.61 -18.37
CA SER A 59 -14.09 -4.88 -18.70
C SER A 59 -15.57 -4.82 -18.27
N GLY A 60 -16.44 -4.57 -19.24
CA GLY A 60 -17.87 -4.34 -19.00
C GLY A 60 -18.12 -3.15 -18.07
N LYS A 61 -18.62 -3.44 -16.86
CA LYS A 61 -18.87 -2.41 -15.83
C LYS A 61 -17.67 -2.20 -14.89
N ASN A 62 -16.65 -3.06 -14.97
CA ASN A 62 -15.54 -3.06 -14.03
C ASN A 62 -14.31 -2.35 -14.62
N LEU A 63 -13.51 -1.79 -13.74
CA LEU A 63 -12.18 -1.25 -14.06
C LEU A 63 -11.15 -2.30 -13.63
N ILE A 64 -10.25 -2.69 -14.52
CA ILE A 64 -9.17 -3.64 -14.25
C ILE A 64 -7.89 -2.83 -14.13
N VAL A 65 -7.19 -2.99 -13.01
CA VAL A 65 -5.90 -2.34 -12.76
C VAL A 65 -4.85 -3.41 -12.62
N THR A 66 -3.82 -3.35 -13.46
CA THR A 66 -2.67 -4.24 -13.42
C THR A 66 -1.45 -3.51 -12.89
N GLY A 67 -0.58 -4.20 -12.18
CA GLY A 67 0.57 -3.58 -11.53
C GLY A 67 1.34 -4.54 -10.66
N GLU A 68 2.03 -4.00 -9.65
CA GLU A 68 2.88 -4.76 -8.74
C GLU A 68 2.70 -4.28 -7.30
N GLY A 69 2.95 -5.18 -6.35
CA GLY A 69 2.90 -4.87 -4.93
C GLY A 69 1.49 -4.61 -4.40
N PHE A 70 0.45 -5.18 -5.02
CA PHE A 70 -0.92 -5.06 -4.49
C PHE A 70 -1.11 -6.05 -3.34
N ASP A 71 -1.41 -5.52 -2.16
CA ASP A 71 -1.70 -6.37 -1.01
C ASP A 71 -3.12 -6.96 -1.09
N ARG A 72 -3.37 -7.96 -0.23
CA ARG A 72 -4.74 -8.38 0.05
C ARG A 72 -5.54 -7.19 0.60
N GLY A 73 -6.66 -6.90 -0.05
CA GLY A 73 -7.53 -5.78 0.34
C GLY A 73 -7.07 -4.41 -0.16
N ALA A 74 -6.11 -4.36 -1.09
CA ALA A 74 -5.78 -3.12 -1.79
C ALA A 74 -7.02 -2.57 -2.52
N VAL A 75 -7.13 -1.24 -2.53
CA VAL A 75 -8.28 -0.53 -3.08
C VAL A 75 -7.86 0.37 -4.23
N ILE A 76 -8.70 0.42 -5.27
CA ILE A 76 -8.55 1.37 -6.37
C ILE A 76 -9.17 2.70 -5.96
N LEU A 77 -8.44 3.79 -6.18
CA LEU A 77 -8.91 5.16 -6.05
C LEU A 77 -9.10 5.74 -7.46
N VAL A 78 -10.28 6.29 -7.73
CA VAL A 78 -10.59 7.05 -8.96
C VAL A 78 -10.79 8.50 -8.54
N ASP A 79 -9.90 9.39 -8.98
CA ASP A 79 -9.84 10.80 -8.57
C ASP A 79 -9.83 10.96 -7.03
N GLY A 80 -9.16 10.04 -6.35
CA GLY A 80 -9.10 9.98 -4.88
C GLY A 80 -10.30 9.32 -4.21
N VAL A 81 -11.36 8.98 -4.94
CA VAL A 81 -12.53 8.28 -4.40
C VAL A 81 -12.32 6.77 -4.41
N GLU A 82 -12.38 6.17 -3.24
CA GLU A 82 -12.24 4.72 -3.08
C GLU A 82 -13.37 3.95 -3.78
N GLN A 83 -12.98 2.93 -4.53
CA GLN A 83 -13.87 2.06 -5.26
C GLN A 83 -13.98 0.70 -4.59
N ARG A 84 -15.14 0.06 -4.74
CA ARG A 84 -15.34 -1.33 -4.31
C ARG A 84 -14.40 -2.24 -5.12
N THR A 85 -13.35 -2.72 -4.47
CA THR A 85 -12.25 -3.42 -5.13
C THR A 85 -12.16 -4.88 -4.65
N ARG A 86 -11.68 -5.77 -5.51
CA ARG A 86 -11.16 -7.09 -5.12
C ARG A 86 -9.89 -7.41 -5.88
N ASN A 87 -9.01 -8.19 -5.28
CA ASN A 87 -7.91 -8.83 -6.00
C ASN A 87 -8.44 -9.90 -6.96
N ASP A 88 -7.75 -10.09 -8.08
CA ASP A 88 -7.98 -11.24 -8.95
C ASP A 88 -7.60 -12.55 -8.25
N GLU A 89 -8.30 -13.65 -8.54
CA GLU A 89 -8.09 -14.93 -7.84
C GLU A 89 -6.81 -15.63 -8.30
N SER A 90 -6.45 -15.51 -9.58
CA SER A 90 -5.25 -16.13 -10.15
C SER A 90 -4.02 -15.25 -9.98
N LYS A 91 -4.20 -13.92 -9.97
CA LYS A 91 -3.12 -12.93 -9.90
C LYS A 91 -3.37 -11.87 -8.82
N PRO A 92 -3.50 -12.25 -7.54
CA PRO A 92 -3.96 -11.33 -6.50
C PRO A 92 -3.00 -10.17 -6.22
N ALA A 93 -1.69 -10.37 -6.39
CA ALA A 93 -0.69 -9.34 -6.10
C ALA A 93 -0.45 -8.34 -7.25
N THR A 94 -1.06 -8.58 -8.42
CA THR A 94 -0.77 -7.81 -9.64
C THR A 94 -2.01 -7.37 -10.40
N VAL A 95 -3.21 -7.85 -10.02
CA VAL A 95 -4.47 -7.46 -10.68
C VAL A 95 -5.54 -7.15 -9.65
N LEU A 96 -6.12 -5.95 -9.76
CA LEU A 96 -7.28 -5.49 -9.01
C LEU A 96 -8.48 -5.27 -9.95
N ILE A 97 -9.66 -5.59 -9.43
CA ILE A 97 -10.95 -5.45 -10.12
C ILE A 97 -11.80 -4.46 -9.33
N GLY A 98 -11.93 -3.25 -9.85
CA GLY A 98 -12.84 -2.22 -9.38
C GLY A 98 -14.26 -2.51 -9.85
N LYS A 99 -15.09 -3.08 -8.95
CA LYS A 99 -16.47 -3.47 -9.26
C LYS A 99 -17.32 -2.24 -9.55
N LYS A 100 -17.90 -2.19 -10.76
CA LYS A 100 -18.72 -1.06 -11.24
C LYS A 100 -17.96 0.28 -11.35
N ALA A 101 -16.65 0.31 -11.11
CA ALA A 101 -15.86 1.55 -11.09
C ALA A 101 -15.79 2.24 -12.46
N ALA A 102 -15.88 1.47 -13.57
CA ALA A 102 -15.90 2.04 -14.91
C ALA A 102 -17.17 2.87 -15.19
N LYS A 103 -18.22 2.76 -14.37
CA LYS A 103 -19.40 3.64 -14.48
C LYS A 103 -19.11 5.08 -14.04
N SER A 104 -18.10 5.26 -13.20
CA SER A 104 -17.67 6.58 -12.72
C SER A 104 -16.73 7.26 -13.71
N VAL A 105 -16.32 6.57 -14.78
CA VAL A 105 -15.47 7.09 -15.85
C VAL A 105 -16.29 7.17 -17.14
N ALA A 106 -16.71 8.39 -17.50
CA ALA A 106 -17.42 8.62 -18.74
C ALA A 106 -16.48 8.42 -19.95
N PRO A 107 -16.98 7.99 -21.13
CA PRO A 107 -16.17 7.91 -22.35
C PRO A 107 -15.49 9.25 -22.66
N GLY A 108 -14.18 9.24 -22.96
CA GLY A 108 -13.40 10.45 -23.21
C GLY A 108 -13.06 11.29 -21.97
N LEU A 109 -13.57 10.94 -20.78
CA LEU A 109 -13.17 11.58 -19.53
C LEU A 109 -11.82 11.02 -19.08
N ARG A 110 -10.87 11.92 -18.81
CA ARG A 110 -9.61 11.59 -18.14
C ARG A 110 -9.82 11.57 -16.62
N VAL A 111 -9.30 10.54 -15.97
CA VAL A 111 -9.32 10.38 -14.51
C VAL A 111 -7.95 9.96 -14.01
N ILE A 112 -7.68 10.22 -12.73
CA ILE A 112 -6.47 9.74 -12.06
C ILE A 112 -6.78 8.47 -11.30
N ILE A 113 -6.07 7.40 -11.65
CA ILE A 113 -6.12 6.12 -11.00
C ILE A 113 -4.92 6.00 -10.06
N ARG A 114 -5.19 5.57 -8.83
CA ARG A 114 -4.18 5.16 -7.85
C ARG A 114 -4.61 3.88 -7.17
N VAL A 115 -3.65 3.14 -6.62
CA VAL A 115 -3.91 2.00 -5.75
C VAL A 115 -3.42 2.33 -4.35
N ARG A 116 -4.24 2.04 -3.34
CA ARG A 116 -3.87 2.15 -1.94
C ARG A 116 -3.85 0.77 -1.30
N ASN A 117 -2.73 0.42 -0.70
CA ASN A 117 -2.59 -0.82 0.06
C ASN A 117 -3.16 -0.70 1.47
N SER A 118 -3.30 -1.84 2.16
CA SER A 118 -3.89 -1.93 3.50
C SER A 118 -3.05 -1.21 4.57
N ASP A 119 -1.76 -1.00 4.33
CA ASP A 119 -0.89 -0.21 5.19
C ASP A 119 -0.91 1.29 4.89
N GLY A 120 -1.77 1.73 3.97
CA GLY A 120 -1.96 3.13 3.64
C GLY A 120 -1.02 3.68 2.57
N LEU A 121 -0.02 2.89 2.11
CA LEU A 121 0.83 3.31 1.00
C LEU A 121 0.01 3.44 -0.28
N VAL A 122 0.21 4.54 -1.01
CA VAL A 122 -0.50 4.86 -2.23
C VAL A 122 0.48 4.90 -3.39
N SER A 123 0.09 4.34 -4.53
CA SER A 123 0.86 4.42 -5.77
C SER A 123 1.02 5.85 -6.26
N ASP A 124 1.95 6.03 -7.19
CA ASP A 124 1.96 7.20 -8.06
C ASP A 124 0.65 7.30 -8.87
N SER A 125 0.40 8.52 -9.37
CA SER A 125 -0.79 8.82 -10.17
C SER A 125 -0.67 8.22 -11.57
N PHE A 126 -1.68 7.46 -11.98
CA PHE A 126 -1.81 6.93 -13.35
C PHE A 126 -2.96 7.63 -14.07
N SER A 127 -2.67 8.35 -15.16
CA SER A 127 -3.71 9.00 -15.96
C SER A 127 -4.39 7.98 -16.89
N PHE A 128 -5.72 7.90 -16.82
CA PHE A 128 -6.50 6.99 -17.65
C PHE A 128 -7.65 7.73 -18.34
N THR A 129 -7.83 7.46 -19.63
CA THR A 129 -8.98 7.92 -20.42
C THR A 129 -9.69 6.69 -20.98
N ARG A 130 -11.02 6.65 -20.81
CA ARG A 130 -11.87 5.56 -21.27
C ARG A 130 -12.21 5.65 -22.74
#